data_AF-A0A7C4X0H0-F1
#
_entry.id   AF-A0A7C4X0H0-F1
#
_cell.length_a   1.000
_cell.length_b   1.000
_cell.length_c   1.000
_cell.angle_alpha   90.00
_cell.angle_beta   90.00
_cell.angle_gamma   90.00
#
_symmetry.space_group_name_H-M   'P 1'
#
loop_
_entity.id
_entity.type
_entity.pdbx_description
1 polymer ?
#
loop_
_entity_poly.entity_id
_entity_poly.type
_entity_poly.pdbx_seq_one_letter_code
_entity_poly.pdbx_strand_id
1 'polypeptide(L)'
;MKVILIGPAYPLRGGIANFNESLAIAFIKNSIETTIVSYYYQYPRFLFPGESQTVEGKPTYLLKIKPLISSINPWSWFKTARFLSQESPDMVIVQFWLPYMAPALGQY
;
A
#
# COMPACT_ATOMS: atom_id res chain seq x y z
N MET A 1 -19.94 6.74 1.30
CA MET A 1 -19.20 5.55 0.84
C MET A 1 -17.80 5.61 1.42
N LYS A 2 -17.33 4.50 1.99
CA LYS A 2 -16.02 4.32 2.59
C LYS A 2 -15.23 3.24 1.87
N VAL A 3 -14.04 3.60 1.40
CA VAL A 3 -13.16 2.73 0.63
C VAL A 3 -11.83 2.57 1.34
N ILE A 4 -11.35 1.32 1.41
CA ILE A 4 -9.99 1.03 1.84
C ILE A 4 -9.17 0.51 0.66
N LEU A 5 -8.07 1.18 0.36
CA LEU A 5 -7.07 0.72 -0.60
C LEU A 5 -6.00 -0.07 0.14
N ILE A 6 -5.68 -1.28 -0.31
CA ILE A 6 -4.60 -2.10 0.24
C ILE A 6 -3.48 -2.16 -0.79
N GLY A 7 -2.30 -1.72 -0.41
CA GLY A 7 -1.12 -1.74 -1.27
C GLY A 7 -0.01 -0.82 -0.76
N PRO A 8 1.19 -0.84 -1.36
CA PRO A 8 2.24 0.10 -1.00
C PRO A 8 1.75 1.54 -1.20
N ALA A 9 2.24 2.43 -0.35
CA ALA A 9 2.05 3.87 -0.38
C ALA A 9 3.15 4.52 0.47
N TYR A 10 3.27 5.84 0.40
CA TYR A 10 4.25 6.63 1.15
C TYR A 10 4.46 6.10 2.59
N PRO A 11 5.72 5.92 3.02
CA PRO A 11 6.96 6.31 2.36
C PRO A 11 7.46 5.32 1.29
N LEU A 12 6.78 4.19 1.07
CA LEU A 12 7.18 3.21 0.06
C LEU A 12 7.04 3.82 -1.34
N ARG A 13 7.97 3.51 -2.24
CA ARG A 13 7.95 4.01 -3.62
C ARG A 13 7.63 2.95 -4.66
N GLY A 14 7.39 3.40 -5.88
CA GLY A 14 7.15 2.57 -7.06
C GLY A 14 5.79 2.83 -7.70
N GLY A 15 5.54 2.20 -8.85
CA GLY A 15 4.32 2.44 -9.64
C GLY A 15 3.03 2.18 -8.87
N ILE A 16 2.98 1.12 -8.05
CA ILE A 16 1.80 0.79 -7.25
C ILE A 16 1.57 1.80 -6.12
N ALA A 17 2.65 2.31 -5.50
CA ALA A 17 2.53 3.38 -4.50
C ALA A 17 1.93 4.65 -5.12
N ASN A 18 2.49 5.07 -6.26
CA ASN A 18 1.99 6.24 -7.00
C ASN A 18 0.54 6.06 -7.45
N PHE A 19 0.16 4.86 -7.89
CA PHE A 19 -1.21 4.56 -8.29
C PHE A 19 -2.16 4.61 -7.09
N ASN A 20 -1.83 3.96 -5.97
CA ASN A 20 -2.66 3.98 -4.76
C ASN A 20 -2.91 5.40 -4.26
N GLU A 21 -1.87 6.22 -4.22
CA GLU A 21 -1.99 7.62 -3.80
C GLU A 21 -2.84 8.43 -4.78
N SER A 22 -2.61 8.27 -6.09
CA SER A 22 -3.40 8.94 -7.13
C SER A 22 -4.88 8.54 -7.08
N LEU A 23 -5.17 7.26 -6.87
CA LEU A 23 -6.53 6.74 -6.74
C LEU A 23 -7.20 7.29 -5.47
N ALA A 24 -6.49 7.31 -4.34
CA ALA A 24 -7.01 7.87 -3.10
C ALA A 24 -7.36 9.36 -3.28
N ILE A 25 -6.50 10.14 -3.94
CA ILE A 25 -6.76 11.54 -4.25
C ILE A 25 -8.01 11.68 -5.13
N ALA A 26 -8.14 10.86 -6.18
CA ALA A 26 -9.29 10.87 -7.06
C ALA A 26 -10.59 10.55 -6.29
N PHE A 27 -10.59 9.57 -5.40
CA PHE A 27 -11.74 9.24 -4.57
C PHE A 27 -12.09 10.34 -3.57
N ILE A 28 -11.10 10.92 -2.88
CA ILE A 28 -11.32 12.04 -1.96
C ILE A 28 -11.91 13.25 -2.69
N LYS A 29 -11.45 13.56 -3.91
CA LYS A 29 -12.03 14.62 -4.76
C LYS A 29 -13.48 14.38 -5.13
N ASN A 30 -13.94 13.14 -5.10
CA ASN A 30 -15.34 12.74 -5.31
C ASN A 30 -16.09 12.50 -3.99
N SER A 31 -15.60 13.07 -2.87
CA SER A 31 -16.22 12.96 -1.54
C SER A 31 -16.35 11.52 -1.01
N ILE A 32 -15.46 10.63 -1.45
CA ILE A 32 -15.38 9.25 -0.97
C ILE A 32 -14.38 9.19 0.19
N GLU A 33 -14.83 8.70 1.36
CA GLU A 33 -13.95 8.51 2.50
C GLU A 33 -12.92 7.41 2.18
N THR A 34 -11.65 7.78 2.04
CA THR A 34 -10.61 6.86 1.59
C THR A 34 -9.46 6.76 2.58
N THR A 35 -9.08 5.53 2.91
CA THR A 35 -7.89 5.21 3.71
C THR A 35 -7.03 4.21 2.96
N ILE A 36 -5.71 4.37 3.00
CA ILE A 36 -4.77 3.40 2.45
C ILE A 36 -4.21 2.56 3.61
N VAL A 37 -4.34 1.24 3.51
CA VAL A 37 -3.61 0.28 4.36
C VAL A 37 -2.37 -0.17 3.60
N SER A 38 -1.21 0.23 4.11
CA SER A 38 0.10 0.02 3.51
C SER A 38 0.93 -1.01 4.28
N TYR A 39 2.08 -1.34 3.72
CA TYR A 39 3.06 -2.24 4.32
C TYR A 39 4.04 -1.46 5.19
N TYR A 40 4.30 -1.94 6.40
CA TYR A 40 5.51 -1.54 7.13
C TYR A 40 6.72 -2.41 6.74
N TYR A 41 6.47 -3.58 6.14
CA TYR A 41 7.50 -4.47 5.62
C TYR A 41 7.01 -5.20 4.37
N GLN A 42 7.56 -4.87 3.20
CA GLN A 42 7.18 -5.48 1.92
C GLN A 42 7.96 -6.75 1.63
N TYR A 43 9.29 -6.71 1.58
CA TYR A 43 10.11 -7.86 1.18
C TYR A 43 11.49 -7.83 1.85
N PRO A 44 12.12 -9.00 2.04
CA PRO A 44 13.54 -9.08 2.38
C PRO A 44 14.41 -8.30 1.39
N ARG A 45 15.44 -7.61 1.91
CA ARG A 45 16.34 -6.76 1.11
C ARG A 45 17.05 -7.51 -0.03
N PHE A 46 17.35 -8.79 0.11
CA PHE A 46 18.05 -9.56 -0.92
C PHE A 46 17.23 -9.78 -2.20
N LEU A 47 15.90 -9.64 -2.15
CA LEU A 47 15.03 -9.71 -3.34
C LEU A 47 15.08 -8.40 -4.16
N PHE A 48 15.60 -7.32 -3.58
CA PHE A 48 15.77 -6.01 -4.22
C PHE A 48 17.09 -5.37 -3.79
N PRO A 49 18.24 -5.91 -4.22
CA PRO A 49 19.53 -5.30 -3.94
C PRO A 49 19.66 -4.00 -4.74
N GLY A 50 20.09 -2.91 -4.09
CA GLY A 50 20.57 -1.70 -4.77
C GLY A 50 19.74 -0.43 -4.60
N GLU A 51 18.49 -0.49 -4.13
CA GLU A 51 17.62 0.68 -4.13
C GLU A 51 16.84 0.85 -2.81
N SER A 52 16.85 2.08 -2.26
CA SER A 52 16.04 2.42 -1.08
C SER A 52 14.57 2.17 -1.39
N GLN A 53 13.85 1.38 -0.59
CA GLN A 53 12.43 1.10 -0.82
C GLN A 53 11.53 2.29 -0.46
N THR A 54 12.09 3.31 0.16
CA THR A 54 11.39 4.50 0.63
C THR A 54 11.89 5.76 -0.03
N VAL A 55 11.01 6.73 -0.22
CA VAL A 55 11.37 8.12 -0.54
C VAL A 55 11.63 8.92 0.73
N GLU A 56 12.61 9.82 0.67
CA GLU A 56 12.85 10.83 1.71
C GLU A 56 12.06 12.10 1.38
N GLY A 57 11.63 12.84 2.40
CA GLY A 57 10.92 14.11 2.24
C GLY A 57 9.55 14.12 2.92
N LYS A 58 8.68 15.04 2.47
CA LYS A 58 7.28 15.10 2.91
C LYS A 58 6.38 14.54 1.81
N PRO A 59 5.30 13.83 2.15
CA PRO A 59 4.35 13.37 1.14
C PRO A 59 3.74 14.57 0.43
N THR A 60 3.52 14.45 -0.88
CA THR A 60 2.91 15.51 -1.70
C THR A 60 1.48 15.83 -1.25
N TYR A 61 0.78 14.84 -0.69
CA TYR A 61 -0.59 14.97 -0.19
C TYR A 61 -0.72 14.34 1.21
N LEU A 62 -1.51 14.97 2.07
CA LEU A 62 -1.82 14.43 3.39
C LEU A 62 -2.91 13.36 3.28
N LEU A 63 -2.50 12.14 2.90
CA LEU A 63 -3.37 10.97 2.82
C LEU A 63 -3.42 10.22 4.15
N LYS A 64 -4.58 9.62 4.45
CA LYS A 64 -4.73 8.69 5.58
C LYS A 64 -4.08 7.35 5.21
N ILE A 65 -2.81 7.17 5.60
CA ILE A 65 -2.04 5.94 5.35
C ILE A 65 -1.80 5.20 6.67
N LYS A 66 -2.10 3.91 6.70
CA LYS A 66 -1.95 3.01 7.87
C LYS A 66 -0.99 1.87 7.52
N PRO A 67 0.28 1.90 7.97
CA PRO A 67 1.24 0.84 7.68
C PRO A 67 1.01 -0.37 8.61
N LEU A 68 0.09 -1.25 8.25
CA LEU A 68 -0.36 -2.36 9.11
C LEU A 68 0.17 -3.74 8.69
N ILE A 69 0.61 -3.88 7.45
CA ILE A 69 0.91 -5.20 6.86
C ILE A 69 2.42 -5.46 6.85
N SER A 70 2.80 -6.67 7.24
CA SER A 70 4.06 -7.29 6.85
C SER A 70 3.78 -8.51 6.00
N SER A 71 4.48 -8.65 4.89
CA SER A 71 4.33 -9.80 3.98
C SER A 71 4.76 -11.14 4.57
N ILE A 72 5.52 -11.13 5.67
CA ILE A 72 6.10 -12.35 6.27
C ILE A 72 5.58 -12.61 7.69
N ASN A 73 4.82 -11.69 8.29
CA ASN A 73 4.33 -11.81 9.66
C ASN A 73 2.81 -12.04 9.69
N PRO A 74 2.33 -13.28 9.90
CA PRO A 74 0.90 -13.59 9.95
C PRO A 74 0.12 -12.81 11.00
N TRP A 75 0.76 -12.42 12.11
CA TRP A 75 0.13 -11.63 13.16
C TRP A 75 -0.32 -10.26 12.65
N SER A 76 0.41 -9.69 11.69
CA SER A 76 0.04 -8.43 11.04
C SER A 76 -1.23 -8.57 10.18
N TRP A 77 -1.48 -9.76 9.61
CA TRP A 77 -2.66 -10.03 8.79
C TRP A 77 -3.91 -10.09 9.65
N PHE A 78 -3.86 -10.77 10.80
CA PHE A 78 -4.97 -10.78 11.76
C PHE A 78 -5.29 -9.39 12.29
N LYS A 79 -4.26 -8.58 12.61
CA LYS A 79 -4.44 -7.19 13.02
C LYS A 79 -5.07 -6.35 11.91
N THR A 80 -4.61 -6.52 10.67
CA THR A 80 -5.17 -5.84 9.50
C THR A 80 -6.63 -6.24 9.28
N ALA A 81 -6.95 -7.53 9.32
CA ALA A 81 -8.32 -8.02 9.17
C ALA A 81 -9.25 -7.46 10.26
N ARG A 82 -8.79 -7.44 11.52
CA ARG A 82 -9.54 -6.81 12.63
C ARG A 82 -9.76 -5.32 12.38
N PHE A 83 -8.74 -4.59 11.93
CA PHE A 83 -8.86 -3.18 11.56
C PHE A 83 -9.90 -2.99 10.46
N LEU A 84 -9.84 -3.76 9.36
CA LEU A 84 -10.81 -3.67 8.26
C LEU A 84 -12.24 -3.93 8.75
N SER A 85 -12.43 -4.92 9.62
CA SER A 85 -13.74 -5.22 10.21
C SER A 85 -14.27 -4.07 11.06
N GLN A 86 -13.41 -3.44 11.88
CA GLN A 86 -13.77 -2.29 12.71
C GLN A 86 -14.08 -1.04 11.87
N GLU A 87 -13.36 -0.84 10.77
CA GLU A 87 -13.60 0.28 9.87
C GLU A 87 -14.89 0.13 9.06
N SER A 88 -15.38 -1.11 8.87
CA SER A 88 -16.61 -1.45 8.12
C SER A 88 -16.71 -0.72 6.77
N PRO A 89 -15.72 -0.87 5.86
CA PRO A 89 -15.75 -0.21 4.56
C PRO A 89 -16.80 -0.83 3.64
N ASP A 90 -17.35 -0.01 2.73
CA ASP A 90 -18.24 -0.46 1.66
C ASP A 90 -17.47 -1.23 0.57
N MET A 91 -16.18 -0.89 0.38
CA MET A 91 -15.33 -1.50 -0.63
C MET A 91 -13.87 -1.58 -0.18
N VAL A 92 -13.22 -2.69 -0.52
CA VAL A 92 -11.78 -2.89 -0.35
C VAL A 92 -11.17 -3.15 -1.73
N ILE A 93 -10.17 -2.36 -2.12
CA ILE A 93 -9.43 -2.52 -3.37
C ILE A 93 -8.01 -2.94 -3.04
N VAL A 94 -7.59 -4.11 -3.53
CA VAL A 94 -6.25 -4.65 -3.25
C VAL A 94 -5.38 -4.55 -4.49
N GLN A 95 -4.22 -3.93 -4.34
CA GLN A 95 -3.18 -3.89 -5.35
C GLN A 95 -1.90 -4.45 -4.79
N PHE A 96 -1.37 -5.47 -5.46
CA PHE A 96 -0.18 -6.17 -5.02
C PHE A 96 0.70 -6.52 -6.21
N TRP A 97 1.98 -6.70 -5.93
CA TRP A 97 2.98 -7.17 -6.86
C TRP A 97 3.88 -8.16 -6.14
N LEU A 98 4.14 -9.31 -6.76
CA LEU A 98 5.06 -10.31 -6.20
C LEU A 98 6.43 -10.18 -6.87
N PRO A 99 7.54 -10.05 -6.12
CA PRO A 99 8.90 -10.00 -6.68
C PRO A 99 9.25 -11.22 -7.52
N TYR A 100 8.59 -12.35 -7.26
CA TYR A 100 8.67 -13.57 -8.06
C TYR A 100 8.37 -13.34 -9.56
N MET A 101 7.53 -12.35 -9.89
CA MET A 101 7.20 -11.99 -11.27
C MET A 101 8.24 -11.07 -11.93
N ALA A 102 9.20 -10.52 -11.17
CA ALA A 102 10.17 -9.56 -11.69
C ALA A 102 11.03 -10.09 -12.86
N PRO A 103 11.55 -11.33 -12.86
CA PRO A 103 12.31 -11.83 -14.00
C PRO A 103 11.52 -11.94 -15.30
N ALA A 104 10.20 -12.15 -15.22
CA ALA A 104 9.36 -12.33 -16.41
C ALA A 104 8.82 -11.01 -16.98
N LEU A 105 8.72 -9.97 -16.15
CA LEU A 105 7.96 -8.75 -16.47
C LEU A 105 8.79 -7.45 -16.31
N GLY A 106 9.94 -7.53 -15.64
CA GLY A 106 10.82 -6.39 -15.36
C GLY A 106 12.09 -6.34 -16.21
N GLN A 107 12.27 -7.28 -17.15
CA GLN A 107 13.41 -7.26 -18.07
C GLN A 107 13.10 -6.34 -19.26
N TYR A 108 13.45 -5.07 -19.12
CA TYR A 108 13.63 -4.12 -20.23
C TYR A 108 15.05 -3.56 -20.17
#